data_AF-A0A919ZPS8-F1
#
_entry.id   AF-A0A919ZPS8-F1
#
_cell.length_a   1.000
_cell.length_b   1.000
_cell.length_c   1.000
_cell.angle_alpha   90.00
_cell.angle_beta   90.00
_cell.angle_gamma   90.00
#
_symmetry.space_group_name_H-M   'P 1'
#
loop_
_entity.id
_entity.type
_entity.pdbx_description
1 polymer ?
#
loop_
_entity_poly.entity_id
_entity_poly.type
_entity_poly.pdbx_seq_one_letter_code
_entity_poly.pdbx_strand_id
1 'polypeptide(L)'
;MSYIDKLVSQVLLVVTTFGLDEITPVILSNGGNLIIHLAPYPIVARLANVIPQEEANIVYKRLNRELKVAHHLQIKNVPVMLPTDLIDAGPHNVNETWMTLWNYVPPIELQRPSPSESVELVSNLSIAMKDFSEELPVLGVWERTCRSAARLMKNSDPRIQSLLKIFHEVDKKMRVETNNFIPSHGDAHARNLVPSTEGWIWTDFEDVSLMPAYWDLASFVGNLALFNGFKDPTFSYMLSNKEVISDPKAFSFALTARILMSTLGNLDYAFEGYGDLEFATQQLELAGDFISHINI
;
A
#
# COMPACT_ATOMS: atom_id res chain seq x y z
N MET A 1 -3.10 32.80 -5.12
CA MET A 1 -3.83 31.53 -4.99
C MET A 1 -2.84 30.40 -5.22
N SER A 2 -2.65 29.55 -4.21
CA SER A 2 -1.72 28.42 -4.27
C SER A 2 -2.18 27.39 -5.31
N TYR A 3 -1.30 26.46 -5.69
CA TYR A 3 -1.68 25.33 -6.56
C TYR A 3 -2.79 24.48 -5.91
N ILE A 4 -2.71 24.28 -4.59
CA ILE A 4 -3.69 23.53 -3.81
C ILE A 4 -5.05 24.24 -3.81
N ASP A 5 -5.07 25.56 -3.59
CA ASP A 5 -6.32 26.35 -3.61
C ASP A 5 -7.04 26.24 -4.97
N LYS A 6 -6.26 26.20 -6.06
CA LYS A 6 -6.79 25.99 -7.41
C LYS A 6 -7.41 24.60 -7.54
N LEU A 7 -6.71 23.55 -7.10
CA LEU A 7 -7.24 22.18 -7.13
C LEU A 7 -8.50 22.04 -6.28
N VAL A 8 -8.50 22.58 -5.06
CA VAL A 8 -9.69 22.59 -4.19
C VAL A 8 -10.86 23.27 -4.90
N SER A 9 -10.63 24.42 -5.54
CA SER A 9 -11.68 25.11 -6.31
C SER A 9 -12.20 24.26 -7.47
N GLN A 10 -11.33 23.51 -8.16
CA GLN A 10 -11.74 22.60 -9.24
C GLN A 10 -12.53 21.40 -8.73
N VAL A 11 -12.13 20.82 -7.60
CA VAL A 11 -12.90 19.76 -6.92
C VAL A 11 -14.30 20.26 -6.63
N LEU A 12 -14.43 21.44 -6.01
CA LEU A 12 -15.72 22.04 -5.68
C LEU A 12 -16.60 22.24 -6.93
N LEU A 13 -16.03 22.77 -8.02
CA LEU A 13 -16.77 22.92 -9.29
C LEU A 13 -17.29 21.58 -9.82
N VAL A 14 -16.47 20.53 -9.79
CA VAL A 14 -16.86 19.20 -10.26
C VAL A 14 -17.97 18.61 -9.39
N VAL A 15 -17.82 18.61 -8.06
CA VAL A 15 -18.81 17.99 -7.18
C VAL A 15 -20.13 18.75 -7.11
N THR A 16 -20.14 20.06 -7.37
CA THR A 16 -21.39 20.82 -7.59
C THR A 16 -22.16 20.31 -8.80
N THR A 17 -21.49 19.82 -9.86
CA THR A 17 -22.20 19.18 -10.99
C THR A 17 -22.87 17.86 -10.61
N PHE A 18 -22.46 17.24 -9.51
CA PHE A 18 -23.08 16.05 -8.93
C PHE A 18 -24.19 16.38 -7.93
N GLY A 19 -24.51 17.66 -7.73
CA GLY A 19 -25.54 18.13 -6.81
C GLY A 19 -25.06 18.33 -5.37
N LEU A 20 -23.75 18.40 -5.13
CA LEU A 20 -23.20 18.75 -3.82
C LEU A 20 -22.96 20.27 -3.73
N ASP A 21 -23.82 20.95 -2.96
CA ASP A 21 -23.76 22.39 -2.72
C ASP A 21 -23.36 22.73 -1.28
N GLU A 22 -23.01 24.00 -1.01
CA GLU A 22 -22.68 24.52 0.34
C GLU A 22 -21.50 23.81 1.03
N ILE A 23 -20.55 23.31 0.23
CA ILE A 23 -19.39 22.59 0.75
C ILE A 23 -18.38 23.53 1.41
N THR A 24 -17.93 23.15 2.61
CA THR A 24 -16.71 23.65 3.25
C THR A 24 -15.60 22.61 3.11
N PRO A 25 -14.63 22.79 2.20
CA PRO A 25 -13.56 21.81 2.01
C PRO A 25 -12.59 21.81 3.20
N VAL A 26 -12.30 20.63 3.74
CA VAL A 26 -11.33 20.43 4.82
C VAL A 26 -10.21 19.53 4.31
N ILE A 27 -9.00 20.07 4.14
CA ILE A 27 -7.83 19.28 3.73
C ILE A 27 -7.41 18.39 4.91
N LEU A 28 -7.51 17.08 4.72
CA LEU A 28 -7.10 16.07 5.70
C LEU A 28 -5.62 15.68 5.54
N SER A 29 -5.13 15.62 4.29
CA SER A 29 -3.76 15.27 3.98
C SER A 29 -3.35 15.88 2.64
N ASN A 30 -2.07 16.25 2.53
CA ASN A 30 -1.43 16.75 1.32
C ASN A 30 -0.04 16.10 1.20
N GLY A 31 -0.03 14.78 0.99
CA GLY A 31 1.15 13.94 0.88
C GLY A 31 1.27 13.37 -0.53
N GLY A 32 1.33 12.03 -0.67
CA GLY A 32 1.31 11.36 -1.98
C GLY A 32 -0.02 11.50 -2.74
N ASN A 33 -1.10 11.74 -2.01
CA ASN A 33 -2.43 12.10 -2.53
C ASN A 33 -2.93 13.33 -1.77
N LEU A 34 -3.74 14.16 -2.44
CA LEU A 34 -4.49 15.24 -1.79
C LEU A 34 -5.85 14.68 -1.33
N ILE A 35 -6.11 14.75 -0.03
CA ILE A 35 -7.30 14.20 0.61
C ILE A 35 -8.12 15.33 1.21
N ILE A 36 -9.36 15.49 0.75
CA ILE A 36 -10.25 16.61 1.11
C ILE A 36 -11.58 16.04 1.60
N HIS A 37 -11.98 16.36 2.83
CA HIS A 37 -13.33 16.13 3.31
C HIS A 37 -14.27 17.24 2.79
N LEU A 38 -15.39 16.84 2.19
CA LEU A 38 -16.39 17.71 1.57
C LEU A 38 -17.54 18.02 2.55
N ALA A 39 -17.24 18.63 3.70
CA ALA A 39 -18.23 18.90 4.73
C ALA A 39 -19.37 19.81 4.20
N PRO A 40 -20.63 19.62 4.62
CA PRO A 40 -21.09 18.67 5.64
C PRO A 40 -21.35 17.25 5.13
N TYR A 41 -21.15 16.97 3.84
CA TYR A 41 -21.32 15.63 3.31
C TYR A 41 -20.25 14.69 3.89
N PRO A 42 -20.60 13.46 4.26
CA PRO A 42 -19.65 12.48 4.76
C PRO A 42 -18.85 11.86 3.59
N ILE A 43 -18.24 12.71 2.76
CA ILE A 43 -17.52 12.33 1.54
C ILE A 43 -16.10 12.88 1.59
N VAL A 44 -15.14 12.03 1.25
CA VAL A 44 -13.73 12.38 1.05
C VAL A 44 -13.41 12.30 -0.43
N ALA A 45 -12.92 13.41 -0.99
CA ALA A 45 -12.26 13.44 -2.28
C ALA A 45 -10.79 13.05 -2.11
N ARG A 46 -10.36 11.97 -2.78
CA ARG A 46 -8.96 11.53 -2.88
C ARG A 46 -8.47 11.78 -4.30
N LEU A 47 -7.55 12.73 -4.44
CA LEU A 47 -6.94 13.11 -5.71
C LEU A 47 -5.56 12.48 -5.83
N ALA A 48 -5.29 11.91 -7.00
CA ALA A 48 -3.93 11.57 -7.37
C ALA A 48 -3.11 12.86 -7.51
N ASN A 49 -1.91 12.91 -6.92
CA ASN A 49 -1.00 14.04 -7.17
C ASN A 49 -0.60 14.12 -8.65
N VAL A 50 -0.25 15.32 -9.13
CA VAL A 50 0.01 15.66 -10.54
C VAL A 50 0.73 14.56 -11.31
N ILE A 51 0.08 14.04 -12.35
CA ILE A 51 0.61 12.98 -13.20
C ILE A 51 0.80 13.57 -14.60
N PRO A 52 1.93 13.29 -15.29
CA PRO A 52 2.09 13.65 -16.69
C PRO A 52 0.89 13.17 -17.52
N GLN A 53 0.40 14.01 -18.44
CA GLN A 53 -0.81 13.74 -19.21
C GLN A 53 -0.76 12.41 -19.98
N GLU A 54 0.44 11.97 -20.37
CA GLU A 54 0.72 10.71 -21.06
C GLU A 54 0.35 9.46 -20.24
N GLU A 55 0.22 9.59 -18.92
CA GLU A 55 -0.12 8.49 -18.00
C GLU A 55 -1.59 8.52 -17.54
N ALA A 56 -2.41 9.48 -18.00
CA ALA A 56 -3.77 9.68 -17.51
C ALA A 56 -4.65 8.40 -17.54
N ASN A 57 -4.50 7.57 -18.58
CA ASN A 57 -5.22 6.29 -18.69
C ASN A 57 -4.73 5.24 -17.66
N ILE A 58 -3.43 5.24 -17.34
CA ILE A 58 -2.85 4.35 -16.32
C ILE A 58 -3.43 4.71 -14.95
N VAL A 59 -3.52 6.01 -14.66
CA VAL A 59 -4.10 6.53 -13.42
C VAL A 59 -5.56 6.17 -13.29
N TYR A 60 -6.35 6.42 -14.35
CA TYR A 60 -7.76 6.04 -14.39
C TYR A 60 -7.95 4.56 -14.08
N LYS A 61 -7.19 3.67 -14.75
CA LYS A 61 -7.25 2.23 -14.52
C LYS A 61 -6.88 1.85 -13.08
N ARG A 62 -5.87 2.51 -12.50
CA ARG A 62 -5.45 2.28 -11.10
C ARG A 62 -6.57 2.66 -10.12
N LEU A 63 -7.11 3.87 -10.25
CA LEU A 63 -8.17 4.35 -9.36
C LEU A 63 -9.46 3.54 -9.51
N ASN A 64 -9.84 3.19 -10.73
CA ASN A 64 -10.99 2.33 -10.97
C ASN A 64 -10.81 0.93 -10.36
N ARG A 65 -9.60 0.36 -10.44
CA ARG A 65 -9.27 -0.91 -9.78
C ARG A 65 -9.41 -0.80 -8.26
N GLU A 66 -8.94 0.30 -7.69
CA GLU A 66 -9.04 0.55 -6.25
C GLU A 66 -10.49 0.49 -5.74
N LEU A 67 -11.40 1.18 -6.43
CA LEU A 67 -12.84 1.15 -6.12
C LEU A 67 -13.41 -0.28 -6.19
N LYS A 68 -13.05 -1.01 -7.24
CA LYS A 68 -13.51 -2.39 -7.47
C LYS A 68 -13.01 -3.36 -6.41
N VAL A 69 -11.76 -3.20 -5.96
CA VAL A 69 -11.19 -4.02 -4.88
C VAL A 69 -11.92 -3.74 -3.56
N ALA A 70 -12.19 -2.46 -3.25
CA ALA A 70 -12.93 -2.11 -2.05
C ALA A 70 -14.33 -2.75 -2.03
N HIS A 71 -15.07 -2.68 -3.15
CA HIS A 71 -16.38 -3.36 -3.26
C HIS A 71 -16.27 -4.89 -3.17
N HIS A 72 -15.25 -5.50 -3.79
CA HIS A 72 -15.02 -6.94 -3.68
C HIS A 72 -14.78 -7.37 -2.22
N LEU A 73 -13.94 -6.64 -1.50
CA LEU A 73 -13.62 -6.92 -0.10
C LEU A 73 -14.83 -6.71 0.81
N GLN A 74 -15.67 -5.72 0.52
CA GLN A 74 -16.97 -5.53 1.19
C GLN A 74 -17.85 -6.78 1.06
N ILE A 75 -18.00 -7.32 -0.16
CA ILE A 75 -18.79 -8.55 -0.43
C ILE A 75 -18.21 -9.75 0.33
N LYS A 76 -16.89 -9.77 0.54
CA LYS A 76 -16.19 -10.80 1.31
C LYS A 76 -16.21 -10.57 2.83
N ASN A 77 -16.91 -9.54 3.31
CA ASN A 77 -16.97 -9.13 4.72
C ASN A 77 -15.60 -8.81 5.33
N VAL A 78 -14.66 -8.34 4.53
CA VAL A 78 -13.41 -7.75 5.04
C VAL A 78 -13.70 -6.29 5.41
N PRO A 79 -13.27 -5.80 6.59
CA PRO A 79 -13.40 -4.39 6.93
C PRO A 79 -12.52 -3.51 6.02
N VAL A 80 -13.13 -2.66 5.20
CA VAL A 80 -12.45 -1.80 4.21
C VAL A 80 -13.13 -0.43 4.13
N MET A 81 -12.33 0.62 3.88
CA MET A 81 -12.81 1.93 3.47
C MET A 81 -13.62 1.82 2.18
N LEU A 82 -14.89 2.22 2.22
CA LEU A 82 -15.78 2.09 1.06
C LEU A 82 -15.86 3.38 0.24
N PRO A 83 -15.97 3.26 -1.10
CA PRO A 83 -16.43 4.34 -1.95
C PRO A 83 -17.77 4.90 -1.46
N THR A 84 -18.06 6.17 -1.75
CA THR A 84 -19.37 6.72 -1.38
C THR A 84 -20.47 6.18 -2.29
N ASP A 85 -21.62 5.84 -1.70
CA ASP A 85 -22.82 5.44 -2.44
C ASP A 85 -23.82 6.60 -2.62
N LEU A 86 -23.48 7.81 -2.14
CA LEU A 86 -24.34 8.99 -2.24
C LEU A 86 -24.39 9.58 -3.66
N ILE A 87 -23.28 9.43 -4.39
CA ILE A 87 -23.06 9.86 -5.77
C ILE A 87 -22.09 8.88 -6.44
N ASP A 88 -21.90 8.99 -7.75
CA ASP A 88 -20.88 8.19 -8.45
C ASP A 88 -19.49 8.43 -7.86
N ALA A 89 -18.84 7.38 -7.37
CA ALA A 89 -17.54 7.47 -6.70
C ALA A 89 -16.38 7.78 -7.66
N GLY A 90 -16.61 7.66 -8.97
CA GLY A 90 -15.64 7.96 -10.02
C GLY A 90 -14.93 6.72 -10.56
N PRO A 91 -13.73 6.87 -11.17
CA PRO A 91 -12.87 8.05 -11.14
C PRO A 91 -13.38 9.23 -11.99
N HIS A 92 -13.22 10.45 -11.47
CA HIS A 92 -13.63 11.71 -12.11
C HIS A 92 -12.42 12.55 -12.52
N ASN A 93 -12.47 13.19 -13.69
CA ASN A 93 -11.43 14.13 -14.10
C ASN A 93 -11.60 15.47 -13.38
N VAL A 94 -10.53 15.98 -12.77
CA VAL A 94 -10.49 17.26 -12.08
C VAL A 94 -9.24 18.01 -12.54
N ASN A 95 -9.37 18.86 -13.58
CA ASN A 95 -8.29 19.71 -14.09
C ASN A 95 -6.95 18.96 -14.29
N GLU A 96 -6.93 18.05 -15.27
CA GLU A 96 -5.75 17.25 -15.65
C GLU A 96 -5.26 16.24 -14.58
N THR A 97 -5.95 16.16 -13.43
CA THR A 97 -5.81 15.04 -12.49
C THR A 97 -7.10 14.23 -12.38
N TRP A 98 -7.07 13.16 -11.59
CA TRP A 98 -8.18 12.26 -11.33
C TRP A 98 -8.49 12.21 -9.84
N MET A 99 -9.78 12.07 -9.55
CA MET A 99 -10.35 12.01 -8.21
C MET A 99 -11.24 10.79 -8.05
N THR A 100 -11.22 10.20 -6.86
CA THR A 100 -12.23 9.23 -6.40
C THR A 100 -12.89 9.73 -5.12
N LEU A 101 -14.12 9.30 -4.87
CA LEU A 101 -14.92 9.75 -3.74
C LEU A 101 -15.22 8.58 -2.79
N TRP A 102 -14.90 8.78 -1.53
CA TRP A 102 -14.94 7.76 -0.48
C TRP A 102 -15.81 8.22 0.69
N ASN A 103 -16.30 7.30 1.49
CA ASN A 103 -16.98 7.65 2.73
C ASN A 103 -16.00 8.32 3.70
N TYR A 104 -16.42 9.42 4.32
CA TYR A 104 -15.66 10.04 5.40
C TYR A 104 -15.77 9.19 6.67
N VAL A 105 -14.63 8.73 7.18
CA VAL A 105 -14.53 8.05 8.47
C VAL A 105 -13.99 9.04 9.50
N PRO A 106 -14.79 9.44 10.50
CA PRO A 106 -14.34 10.36 11.53
C PRO A 106 -13.14 9.79 12.30
N PRO A 107 -12.11 10.60 12.60
CA PRO A 107 -11.00 10.16 13.44
C PRO A 107 -11.49 9.73 14.81
N ILE A 108 -11.16 8.50 15.21
CA ILE A 108 -11.37 8.00 16.57
C ILE A 108 -10.10 7.38 17.11
N GLU A 109 -10.01 7.28 18.43
CA GLU A 109 -9.00 6.46 19.09
C GLU A 109 -9.50 5.02 19.23
N LEU A 110 -8.71 4.07 18.75
CA LEU A 110 -8.97 2.65 18.91
C LEU A 110 -7.71 1.98 19.45
N GLN A 111 -7.90 1.05 20.38
CA GLN A 111 -6.79 0.26 20.91
C GLN A 111 -6.10 -0.49 19.76
N ARG A 112 -4.77 -0.47 19.75
CA ARG A 112 -4.00 -1.26 18.77
C ARG A 112 -4.34 -2.73 18.89
N PRO A 113 -4.51 -3.44 17.77
CA PRO A 113 -4.81 -4.86 17.80
C PRO A 113 -3.66 -5.62 18.47
N SER A 114 -4.01 -6.65 19.23
CA SER A 114 -3.07 -7.65 19.73
C SER A 114 -2.34 -8.36 18.56
N PRO A 115 -1.25 -9.07 18.82
CA PRO A 115 -0.57 -9.90 17.82
C PRO A 115 -1.51 -10.83 17.03
N SER A 116 -2.43 -11.51 17.72
CA SER A 116 -3.37 -12.42 17.08
C SER A 116 -4.41 -11.70 16.22
N GLU A 117 -5.00 -10.61 16.74
CA GLU A 117 -5.96 -9.80 15.97
C GLU A 117 -5.30 -9.17 14.74
N SER A 118 -4.05 -8.74 14.87
CA SER A 118 -3.27 -8.19 13.76
C SER A 118 -3.06 -9.21 12.65
N VAL A 119 -2.67 -10.44 13.03
CA VAL A 119 -2.47 -11.54 12.07
C VAL A 119 -3.79 -11.97 11.44
N GLU A 120 -4.89 -11.98 12.21
CA GLU A 120 -6.22 -12.25 11.69
C GLU A 120 -6.66 -11.21 10.66
N LEU A 121 -6.48 -9.91 10.94
CA LEU A 121 -6.82 -8.82 10.01
C LEU A 121 -6.16 -8.98 8.64
N VAL A 122 -4.84 -9.23 8.61
CA VAL A 122 -4.11 -9.39 7.34
C VAL A 122 -4.39 -10.76 6.69
N SER A 123 -4.64 -11.81 7.49
CA SER A 123 -4.99 -13.13 6.94
C SER A 123 -6.35 -13.09 6.25
N ASN A 124 -7.35 -12.46 6.86
CA ASN A 124 -8.69 -12.30 6.28
C ASN A 124 -8.64 -11.48 4.98
N LEU A 125 -7.87 -10.39 4.97
CA LEU A 125 -7.60 -9.62 3.75
C LEU A 125 -6.96 -10.51 2.66
N SER A 126 -5.87 -11.19 2.99
CA SER A 126 -5.12 -12.02 2.05
C SER A 126 -5.95 -13.18 1.48
N ILE A 127 -6.83 -13.78 2.30
CA ILE A 127 -7.76 -14.82 1.86
C ILE A 127 -8.81 -14.24 0.91
N ALA A 128 -9.46 -13.13 1.28
CA ALA A 128 -10.49 -12.52 0.45
C ALA A 128 -9.96 -12.00 -0.90
N MET A 129 -8.73 -11.47 -0.91
CA MET A 129 -8.08 -11.00 -2.13
C MET A 129 -7.92 -12.11 -3.17
N LYS A 130 -7.63 -13.36 -2.78
CA LYS A 130 -7.45 -14.48 -3.72
C LYS A 130 -8.63 -14.71 -4.67
N ASP A 131 -9.83 -14.30 -4.26
CA ASP A 131 -11.04 -14.43 -5.06
C ASP A 131 -11.28 -13.24 -6.01
N PHE A 132 -10.44 -12.21 -5.98
CA PHE A 132 -10.54 -11.07 -6.88
C PHE A 132 -10.11 -11.49 -8.29
N SER A 133 -11.04 -11.39 -9.24
CA SER A 133 -10.89 -12.01 -10.58
C SER A 133 -10.63 -11.02 -11.71
N GLU A 134 -10.59 -9.72 -11.43
CA GLU A 134 -10.29 -8.73 -12.46
C GLU A 134 -8.80 -8.65 -12.81
N GLU A 135 -8.48 -7.97 -13.91
CA GLU A 135 -7.11 -7.79 -14.38
C GLU A 135 -6.27 -6.96 -13.40
N LEU A 136 -5.17 -7.57 -12.96
CA LEU A 136 -4.21 -7.00 -12.03
C LEU A 136 -2.83 -6.88 -12.66
N PRO A 137 -2.07 -5.80 -12.35
CA PRO A 137 -0.68 -5.70 -12.76
C PRO A 137 0.13 -6.81 -12.09
N VAL A 138 1.03 -7.43 -12.84
CA VAL A 138 1.95 -8.43 -12.31
C VAL A 138 3.09 -7.72 -11.60
N LEU A 139 3.36 -8.10 -10.36
CA LEU A 139 4.51 -7.60 -9.59
C LEU A 139 4.52 -6.07 -9.42
N GLY A 140 3.35 -5.43 -9.32
CA GLY A 140 3.19 -3.97 -9.40
C GLY A 140 4.16 -3.18 -8.51
N VAL A 141 4.15 -3.45 -7.20
CA VAL A 141 5.05 -2.76 -6.26
C VAL A 141 6.52 -3.14 -6.46
N TRP A 142 6.80 -4.37 -6.91
CA TRP A 142 8.14 -4.85 -7.18
C TRP A 142 8.74 -4.18 -8.42
N GLU A 143 7.95 -3.92 -9.47
CA GLU A 143 8.38 -3.14 -10.64
C GLU A 143 8.81 -1.72 -10.27
N ARG A 144 8.15 -1.11 -9.28
CA ARG A 144 8.58 0.20 -8.74
C ARG A 144 9.95 0.06 -8.09
N THR A 145 10.15 -0.98 -7.29
CA THR A 145 11.45 -1.26 -6.68
C THR A 145 12.54 -1.60 -7.70
N CYS A 146 12.24 -2.28 -8.81
CA CYS A 146 13.21 -2.49 -9.89
C CYS A 146 13.78 -1.16 -10.41
N ARG A 147 12.93 -0.12 -10.51
CA ARG A 147 13.38 1.23 -10.90
C ARG A 147 14.24 1.89 -9.82
N SER A 148 13.87 1.75 -8.55
CA SER A 148 14.69 2.22 -7.43
C SER A 148 16.04 1.51 -7.38
N ALA A 149 16.06 0.19 -7.53
CA ALA A 149 17.27 -0.62 -7.59
C ALA A 149 18.19 -0.18 -8.73
N ALA A 150 17.64 0.10 -9.92
CA ALA A 150 18.40 0.60 -11.06
C ALA A 150 19.07 1.96 -10.79
N ARG A 151 18.38 2.89 -10.11
CA ARG A 151 18.96 4.18 -9.69
C ARG A 151 20.06 4.00 -8.64
N LEU A 152 19.86 3.09 -7.70
CA LEU A 152 20.81 2.77 -6.64
C LEU A 152 22.07 2.03 -7.14
N MET A 153 22.08 1.48 -8.35
CA MET A 153 23.25 0.75 -8.90
C MET A 153 24.55 1.56 -8.87
N LYS A 154 24.46 2.88 -9.03
CA LYS A 154 25.63 3.78 -9.04
C LYS A 154 26.16 4.14 -7.65
N ASN A 155 25.44 3.78 -6.58
CA ASN A 155 25.82 4.11 -5.22
C ASN A 155 27.01 3.24 -4.75
N SER A 156 28.04 3.86 -4.17
CA SER A 156 29.26 3.15 -3.75
C SER A 156 29.17 2.47 -2.37
N ASP A 157 28.07 2.63 -1.62
CA ASP A 157 27.92 1.99 -0.31
C ASP A 157 27.89 0.46 -0.45
N PRO A 158 28.83 -0.27 0.17
CA PRO A 158 28.91 -1.73 0.06
C PRO A 158 27.67 -2.46 0.59
N ARG A 159 26.94 -1.87 1.55
CA ARG A 159 25.68 -2.44 2.08
C ARG A 159 24.60 -2.42 1.00
N ILE A 160 24.46 -1.30 0.29
CA ILE A 160 23.52 -1.15 -0.83
C ILE A 160 23.89 -2.14 -1.95
N GLN A 161 25.17 -2.23 -2.30
CA GLN A 161 25.65 -3.17 -3.32
C GLN A 161 25.40 -4.64 -2.92
N SER A 162 25.51 -4.98 -1.64
CA SER A 162 25.17 -6.32 -1.14
C SER A 162 23.67 -6.61 -1.30
N LEU A 163 22.80 -5.69 -0.87
CA LEU A 163 21.35 -5.85 -1.01
C LEU A 163 20.92 -5.92 -2.48
N LEU A 164 21.54 -5.14 -3.36
CA LEU A 164 21.29 -5.19 -4.79
C LEU A 164 21.61 -6.58 -5.36
N LYS A 165 22.69 -7.25 -4.95
CA LYS A 165 22.98 -8.62 -5.39
C LYS A 165 21.86 -9.59 -5.00
N ILE A 166 21.39 -9.52 -3.75
CA ILE A 166 20.28 -10.35 -3.27
C ILE A 166 19.00 -10.02 -4.06
N PHE A 167 18.72 -8.74 -4.28
CA PHE A 167 17.59 -8.27 -5.07
C PHE A 167 17.57 -8.85 -6.48
N HIS A 168 18.71 -8.90 -7.18
CA HIS A 168 18.79 -9.47 -8.53
C HIS A 168 18.47 -10.98 -8.54
N GLU A 169 18.92 -11.74 -7.54
CA GLU A 169 18.58 -13.17 -7.44
C GLU A 169 17.09 -13.39 -7.12
N VAL A 170 16.52 -12.56 -6.24
CA VAL A 170 15.10 -12.59 -5.93
C VAL A 170 14.26 -12.21 -7.15
N ASP A 171 14.62 -11.14 -7.87
CA ASP A 171 13.93 -10.71 -9.09
C ASP A 171 13.96 -11.83 -10.14
N LYS A 172 15.13 -12.41 -10.41
CA LYS A 172 15.27 -13.54 -11.33
C LYS A 172 14.34 -14.70 -10.95
N LYS A 173 14.23 -15.04 -9.66
CA LYS A 173 13.32 -16.09 -9.20
C LYS A 173 11.85 -15.71 -9.41
N MET A 174 11.46 -14.46 -9.10
CA MET A 174 10.10 -13.97 -9.38
C MET A 174 9.74 -14.07 -10.87
N ARG A 175 10.68 -13.79 -11.78
CA ARG A 175 10.43 -13.90 -13.23
C ARG A 175 10.25 -15.32 -13.73
N VAL A 176 10.79 -16.32 -13.03
CA VAL A 176 10.70 -17.74 -13.42
C VAL A 176 9.48 -18.42 -12.81
N GLU A 177 9.14 -18.11 -11.56
CA GLU A 177 8.09 -18.78 -10.79
C GLU A 177 6.74 -18.03 -10.83
N THR A 178 6.25 -17.72 -12.03
CA THR A 178 5.05 -16.88 -12.22
C THR A 178 3.72 -17.56 -11.91
N ASN A 179 3.68 -18.90 -11.84
CA ASN A 179 2.44 -19.68 -11.73
C ASN A 179 1.75 -19.58 -10.36
N ASN A 180 2.39 -18.94 -9.38
CA ASN A 180 1.93 -18.90 -8.00
C ASN A 180 1.61 -17.47 -7.52
N PHE A 181 1.43 -16.52 -8.43
CA PHE A 181 1.04 -15.17 -8.04
C PHE A 181 -0.44 -15.12 -7.71
N ILE A 182 -0.76 -14.45 -6.61
CA ILE A 182 -2.10 -14.25 -6.10
C ILE A 182 -2.41 -12.75 -6.05
N PRO A 183 -3.68 -12.36 -6.28
CA PRO A 183 -4.11 -11.00 -5.96
C PRO A 183 -3.74 -10.66 -4.53
N SER A 184 -3.10 -9.52 -4.35
CA SER A 184 -2.61 -9.03 -3.06
C SER A 184 -2.88 -7.54 -2.96
N HIS A 185 -3.06 -7.03 -1.75
CA HIS A 185 -3.11 -5.59 -1.50
C HIS A 185 -1.82 -4.91 -1.98
N GLY A 186 -0.68 -5.60 -1.89
CA GLY A 186 0.60 -5.12 -2.40
C GLY A 186 1.39 -4.29 -1.38
N ASP A 187 0.69 -3.63 -0.45
CA ASP A 187 1.29 -2.89 0.67
C ASP A 187 0.47 -2.98 1.97
N ALA A 188 0.05 -4.18 2.34
CA ALA A 188 -0.77 -4.43 3.54
C ALA A 188 0.02 -4.28 4.85
N HIS A 189 0.32 -3.04 5.26
CA HIS A 189 0.97 -2.75 6.54
C HIS A 189 0.06 -2.01 7.51
N ALA A 190 0.37 -2.01 8.80
CA ALA A 190 -0.49 -1.45 9.86
C ALA A 190 -0.84 0.05 9.68
N ARG A 191 -0.06 0.84 8.92
CA ARG A 191 -0.41 2.24 8.63
C ARG A 191 -1.53 2.40 7.58
N ASN A 192 -1.89 1.33 6.89
CA ASN A 192 -3.05 1.25 5.97
C ASN A 192 -4.29 0.68 6.67
N LEU A 193 -4.26 0.63 8.01
CA LEU A 193 -5.44 0.41 8.83
C LEU A 193 -5.91 1.75 9.42
N VAL A 194 -7.18 2.06 9.21
CA VAL A 194 -7.84 3.25 9.77
C VAL A 194 -8.72 2.80 10.93
N PRO A 195 -8.65 3.46 12.11
CA PRO A 195 -9.57 3.17 13.19
C PRO A 195 -10.96 3.72 12.86
N SER A 196 -11.99 2.90 13.07
CA SER A 196 -13.39 3.28 12.88
C SER A 196 -14.25 2.77 14.03
N THR A 197 -15.48 3.27 14.13
CA THR A 197 -16.45 2.81 15.14
C THR A 197 -16.80 1.32 15.01
N GLU A 198 -16.49 0.70 13.87
CA GLU A 198 -16.72 -0.73 13.59
C GLU A 198 -15.45 -1.57 13.72
N GLY A 199 -14.33 -0.96 14.14
CA GLY A 199 -13.02 -1.60 14.25
C GLY A 199 -12.01 -1.06 13.24
N TRP A 200 -10.94 -1.82 13.02
CA TRP A 200 -9.89 -1.46 12.07
C TRP A 200 -10.32 -1.80 10.64
N ILE A 201 -10.28 -0.83 9.73
CA ILE A 201 -10.61 -1.01 8.31
C ILE A 201 -9.38 -0.81 7.43
N TRP A 202 -9.25 -1.63 6.38
CA TRP A 202 -8.19 -1.50 5.38
C TRP A 202 -8.46 -0.34 4.42
N THR A 203 -7.41 0.34 3.97
CA THR A 203 -7.47 1.41 2.98
C THR A 203 -6.27 1.33 2.04
N ASP A 204 -6.23 2.20 1.03
CA ASP A 204 -5.07 2.43 0.15
C ASP A 204 -4.73 1.24 -0.76
N PHE A 205 -5.68 0.88 -1.63
CA PHE A 205 -5.56 -0.27 -2.55
C PHE A 205 -4.90 0.10 -3.88
N GLU A 206 -4.17 1.21 -3.95
CA GLU A 206 -3.55 1.69 -5.19
C GLU A 206 -2.46 0.75 -5.73
N ASP A 207 -1.93 -0.11 -4.86
CA ASP A 207 -0.85 -1.05 -5.10
C ASP A 207 -1.28 -2.50 -5.34
N VAL A 208 -2.59 -2.72 -5.46
CA VAL A 208 -3.13 -4.05 -5.73
C VAL A 208 -2.54 -4.63 -7.01
N SER A 209 -1.96 -5.81 -6.86
CA SER A 209 -1.19 -6.49 -7.90
C SER A 209 -1.15 -8.00 -7.67
N LEU A 210 -0.75 -8.76 -8.70
CA LEU A 210 -0.42 -10.17 -8.57
C LEU A 210 0.98 -10.28 -7.96
N MET A 211 1.05 -10.86 -6.76
CA MET A 211 2.28 -10.98 -5.97
C MET A 211 2.52 -12.43 -5.53
N PRO A 212 3.75 -12.83 -5.16
CA PRO A 212 4.02 -14.15 -4.61
C PRO A 212 3.12 -14.49 -3.42
N ALA A 213 2.91 -15.78 -3.18
CA ALA A 213 2.24 -16.25 -1.97
C ALA A 213 2.84 -15.60 -0.70
N TYR A 214 1.98 -15.34 0.29
CA TYR A 214 2.33 -14.67 1.55
C TYR A 214 2.76 -13.21 1.45
N TRP A 215 2.65 -12.55 0.29
CA TRP A 215 3.08 -11.15 0.13
C TRP A 215 2.48 -10.18 1.15
N ASP A 216 1.16 -10.19 1.33
CA ASP A 216 0.50 -9.27 2.27
C ASP A 216 0.88 -9.56 3.72
N LEU A 217 1.06 -10.83 4.09
CA LEU A 217 1.55 -11.23 5.42
C LEU A 217 2.97 -10.72 5.66
N ALA A 218 3.86 -10.91 4.68
CA ALA A 218 5.21 -10.37 4.69
C ALA A 218 5.22 -8.83 4.74
N SER A 219 4.30 -8.16 4.03
CA SER A 219 4.11 -6.71 4.08
C SER A 219 3.77 -6.22 5.47
N PHE A 220 2.92 -6.95 6.17
CA PHE A 220 2.46 -6.58 7.49
C PHE A 220 3.57 -6.65 8.55
N VAL A 221 4.37 -7.72 8.52
CA VAL A 221 5.41 -7.96 9.54
C VAL A 221 6.81 -7.54 9.11
N GLY A 222 7.06 -7.19 7.84
CA GLY A 222 8.41 -6.98 7.31
C GLY A 222 9.25 -6.00 8.13
N ASN A 223 8.70 -4.81 8.42
CA ASN A 223 9.38 -3.84 9.26
C ASN A 223 9.43 -4.26 10.74
N LEU A 224 8.36 -4.86 11.27
CA LEU A 224 8.35 -5.37 12.65
C LEU A 224 9.49 -6.38 12.86
N ALA A 225 9.59 -7.35 11.96
CA ALA A 225 10.63 -8.37 11.94
C ALA A 225 12.03 -7.76 11.77
N LEU A 226 12.18 -6.79 10.86
CA LEU A 226 13.46 -6.13 10.62
C LEU A 226 13.97 -5.36 11.86
N PHE A 227 13.10 -4.59 12.52
CA PHE A 227 13.49 -3.72 13.64
C PHE A 227 13.55 -4.45 14.99
N ASN A 228 12.64 -5.40 15.22
CA ASN A 228 12.50 -6.07 16.52
C ASN A 228 13.04 -7.51 16.50
N GLY A 229 13.35 -8.07 15.33
CA GLY A 229 13.82 -9.44 15.16
C GLY A 229 12.75 -10.50 15.46
N PHE A 230 13.19 -11.74 15.65
CA PHE A 230 12.33 -12.91 15.96
C PHE A 230 11.64 -12.85 17.33
N LYS A 231 11.89 -11.82 18.14
CA LYS A 231 11.18 -11.58 19.42
C LYS A 231 9.99 -10.64 19.26
N ASP A 232 9.79 -10.06 18.07
CA ASP A 232 8.60 -9.25 17.81
C ASP A 232 7.34 -10.09 18.06
N PRO A 233 6.38 -9.64 18.86
CA PRO A 233 5.28 -10.49 19.30
C PRO A 233 4.35 -10.88 18.13
N THR A 234 4.13 -9.98 17.17
CA THR A 234 3.28 -10.24 16.00
C THR A 234 3.97 -11.18 15.02
N PHE A 235 5.25 -10.93 14.73
CA PHE A 235 6.03 -11.82 13.88
C PHE A 235 6.19 -13.22 14.49
N SER A 236 6.48 -13.30 15.79
CA SER A 236 6.60 -14.56 16.54
C SER A 236 5.30 -15.35 16.51
N TYR A 237 4.17 -14.68 16.75
CA TYR A 237 2.85 -15.31 16.68
C TYR A 237 2.59 -15.87 15.28
N MET A 238 2.85 -15.08 14.22
CA MET A 238 2.68 -15.50 12.84
C MET A 238 3.52 -16.74 12.50
N LEU A 239 4.81 -16.76 12.87
CA LEU A 239 5.72 -17.90 12.64
C LEU A 239 5.29 -19.16 13.40
N SER A 240 4.70 -19.00 14.59
CA SER A 240 4.26 -20.13 15.41
C SER A 240 2.95 -20.77 14.91
N ASN A 241 2.20 -20.07 14.04
CA ASN A 241 0.89 -20.50 13.58
C ASN A 241 0.96 -21.13 12.18
N LYS A 242 0.90 -22.48 12.13
CA LYS A 242 0.95 -23.25 10.88
C LYS A 242 -0.28 -23.09 9.98
N GLU A 243 -1.41 -22.63 10.52
CA GLU A 243 -2.60 -22.34 9.72
C GLU A 243 -2.40 -21.05 8.92
N VAL A 244 -1.63 -20.10 9.47
CA VAL A 244 -1.26 -18.85 8.79
C VAL A 244 -0.09 -19.07 7.85
N ILE A 245 0.98 -19.74 8.31
CA ILE A 245 2.16 -20.07 7.50
C ILE A 245 2.27 -21.59 7.35
N SER A 246 1.66 -22.11 6.28
CA SER A 246 1.74 -23.52 5.92
C SER A 246 2.98 -23.89 5.11
N ASP A 247 3.56 -22.94 4.35
CA ASP A 247 4.84 -23.08 3.65
C ASP A 247 5.84 -22.02 4.14
N PRO A 248 6.70 -22.38 5.13
CA PRO A 248 7.71 -21.47 5.67
C PRO A 248 8.71 -20.98 4.62
N LYS A 249 9.02 -21.76 3.58
CA LYS A 249 10.00 -21.36 2.57
C LYS A 249 9.43 -20.30 1.64
N ALA A 250 8.17 -20.45 1.24
CA ALA A 250 7.47 -19.43 0.46
C ALA A 250 7.28 -18.14 1.28
N PHE A 251 6.95 -18.25 2.57
CA PHE A 251 6.88 -17.08 3.46
C PHE A 251 8.23 -16.38 3.63
N SER A 252 9.31 -17.12 3.89
CA SER A 252 10.68 -16.56 3.99
C SER A 252 11.05 -15.83 2.70
N PHE A 253 10.74 -16.39 1.53
CA PHE A 253 10.97 -15.73 0.25
C PHE A 253 10.21 -14.42 0.11
N ALA A 254 8.90 -14.40 0.43
CA ALA A 254 8.09 -13.19 0.40
C ALA A 254 8.58 -12.13 1.40
N LEU A 255 9.01 -12.55 2.60
CA LEU A 255 9.58 -11.66 3.62
C LEU A 255 10.89 -11.04 3.17
N THR A 256 11.81 -11.83 2.61
CA THR A 256 13.05 -11.32 2.03
C THR A 256 12.77 -10.30 0.93
N ALA A 257 11.88 -10.63 -0.01
CA ALA A 257 11.49 -9.72 -1.07
C ALA A 257 10.89 -8.42 -0.51
N ARG A 258 9.97 -8.50 0.45
CA ARG A 258 9.33 -7.31 1.02
C ARG A 258 10.29 -6.40 1.78
N ILE A 259 11.29 -6.97 2.46
CA ILE A 259 12.35 -6.20 3.13
C ILE A 259 13.20 -5.49 2.10
N LEU A 260 13.66 -6.19 1.05
CA LEU A 260 14.40 -5.57 -0.05
C LEU A 260 13.60 -4.45 -0.71
N MET A 261 12.30 -4.68 -0.95
CA MET A 261 11.37 -3.69 -1.49
C MET A 261 11.32 -2.44 -0.64
N SER A 262 11.12 -2.59 0.68
CA SER A 262 11.07 -1.45 1.59
C SER A 262 12.39 -0.72 1.66
N THR A 263 13.50 -1.43 1.89
CA THR A 263 14.81 -0.83 2.12
C THR A 263 15.30 -0.09 0.88
N LEU A 264 15.29 -0.73 -0.29
CA LEU A 264 15.76 -0.11 -1.53
C LEU A 264 14.83 1.00 -2.00
N GLY A 265 13.51 0.81 -1.89
CA GLY A 265 12.53 1.85 -2.25
C GLY A 265 12.67 3.11 -1.38
N ASN A 266 12.74 2.94 -0.05
CA ASN A 266 12.85 4.06 0.88
C ASN A 266 14.19 4.78 0.76
N LEU A 267 15.29 4.06 0.54
CA LEU A 267 16.61 4.67 0.31
C LEU A 267 16.62 5.55 -0.94
N ASP A 268 16.10 5.03 -2.05
CA ASP A 268 16.00 5.76 -3.30
C ASP A 268 15.14 7.02 -3.15
N TYR A 269 13.95 6.91 -2.53
CA TYR A 269 13.09 8.05 -2.26
C TYR A 269 13.74 9.09 -1.33
N ALA A 270 14.46 8.63 -0.29
CA ALA A 270 15.18 9.50 0.62
C ALA A 270 16.35 10.24 -0.07
N PHE A 271 17.09 9.57 -0.96
CA PHE A 271 18.16 10.22 -1.73
C PHE A 271 17.65 11.26 -2.72
N GLU A 272 16.44 11.09 -3.25
CA GLU A 272 15.77 12.09 -4.09
C GLU A 272 15.12 13.22 -3.27
N GLY A 273 15.18 13.17 -1.93
CA GLY A 273 14.66 14.21 -1.04
C GLY A 273 13.16 14.11 -0.73
N TYR A 274 12.53 12.98 -1.05
CA TYR A 274 11.09 12.74 -0.87
C TYR A 274 10.77 11.73 0.25
N GLY A 275 11.78 11.23 0.96
CA GLY A 275 11.64 10.19 1.99
C GLY A 275 12.37 10.50 3.29
N ASP A 276 12.08 9.69 4.30
CA ASP A 276 12.75 9.73 5.60
C ASP A 276 14.11 9.03 5.53
N LEU A 277 15.18 9.82 5.43
CA LEU A 277 16.54 9.32 5.33
C LEU A 277 17.00 8.59 6.59
N GLU A 278 16.56 9.02 7.77
CA GLU A 278 16.92 8.37 9.03
C GLU A 278 16.31 6.95 9.06
N PHE A 279 15.01 6.85 8.78
CA PHE A 279 14.33 5.56 8.70
C PHE A 279 14.96 4.64 7.64
N ALA A 280 15.20 5.15 6.43
CA ALA A 280 15.80 4.37 5.35
C ALA A 280 17.23 3.88 5.69
N THR A 281 18.01 4.70 6.40
CA THR A 281 19.36 4.33 6.86
C THR A 281 19.30 3.22 7.91
N GLN A 282 18.38 3.29 8.87
CA GLN A 282 18.20 2.22 9.87
C GLN A 282 17.79 0.90 9.20
N GLN A 283 16.92 0.94 8.18
CA GLN A 283 16.61 -0.27 7.41
C GLN A 283 17.84 -0.85 6.72
N LEU A 284 18.68 -0.01 6.11
CA LEU A 284 19.92 -0.43 5.45
C LEU A 284 20.91 -1.12 6.40
N GLU A 285 21.00 -0.62 7.63
CA GLU A 285 21.88 -1.17 8.67
C GLU A 285 21.46 -2.58 9.10
N LEU A 286 20.17 -2.88 9.10
CA LEU A 286 19.62 -4.14 9.61
C LEU A 286 19.37 -5.19 8.51
N ALA A 287 19.04 -4.76 7.29
CA ALA A 287 18.48 -5.65 6.26
C ALA A 287 19.42 -6.79 5.85
N GLY A 288 20.71 -6.50 5.66
CA GLY A 288 21.68 -7.51 5.22
C GLY A 288 21.79 -8.66 6.22
N ASP A 289 22.03 -8.33 7.48
CA ASP A 289 22.15 -9.31 8.55
C ASP A 289 20.82 -10.06 8.74
N PHE A 290 19.70 -9.36 8.81
CA PHE A 290 18.41 -10.00 9.04
C PHE A 290 18.03 -10.98 7.90
N ILE A 291 18.21 -10.61 6.63
CA ILE A 291 17.94 -11.49 5.49
C ILE A 291 18.78 -12.77 5.56
N SER A 292 20.04 -12.68 6.00
CA SER A 292 20.90 -13.87 6.16
C SER A 292 20.37 -14.86 7.21
N HIS A 293 19.56 -14.41 8.18
CA HIS A 293 18.96 -15.25 9.22
C HIS A 293 17.57 -15.80 8.86
N ILE A 294 16.87 -15.22 7.87
CA ILE A 294 15.55 -15.70 7.39
C ILE A 294 15.68 -16.90 6.43
N ASN A 295 16.81 -16.99 5.74
CA ASN A 295 17.11 -18.07 4.80
C ASN A 295 17.41 -19.39 5.54
N ILE A 296 16.35 -20.10 5.93
CA ILE A 296 16.38 -21.50 6.40
C ILE A 296 16.05 -22.45 5.23
#